data_AF-H6N1I8-F1
#
_entry.id   AF-H6N1I8-F1
#
_cell.length_a   1.000
_cell.length_b   1.000
_cell.length_c   1.000
_cell.angle_alpha   90.00
_cell.angle_beta   90.00
_cell.angle_gamma   90.00
#
_symmetry.space_group_name_H-M   'P 1'
#
loop_
_entity.id
_entity.type
_entity.pdbx_description
1 polymer ?
#
loop_
_entity_poly.entity_id
_entity_poly.type
_entity_poly.pdbx_seq_one_letter_code
_entity_poly.pdbx_strand_id
1 'polypeptide(L)'
;MTIGMKTVIKRVGAAMAVGLVVFVAVLVVLLTRPTAYDARISLLATPSSSSSSSSDFGSVVALGLPAAVDVAHSPSVLNRASRAVPGAPDGDALSGAVTVELVPASGLVRVTVRADSDAVASGVAASVAQQISSANLLAPSATLRIIDTEAQITQVAPDAAYSGGIAIVAGALGAAIVYGLMVLIRPSVRARVHRALVRSKIEGSVAVVEMGGSEGVPDELILLAESAGRPVRVIAADARSRDEADKLRNDLTESSITMTDDADGPTMAVVGKPVDTVQLVASINVLPENAELLAVVVR
;
A
#
# COMPACT_ATOMS: atom_id res chain seq x y z
N MET A 1 13.34 13.65 -29.16
CA MET A 1 13.57 13.00 -27.84
C MET A 1 12.93 13.71 -26.63
N THR A 2 12.47 14.96 -26.74
CA THR A 2 12.02 15.82 -25.61
C THR A 2 10.55 15.67 -25.16
N ILE A 3 9.68 15.07 -25.98
CA ILE A 3 8.22 15.02 -25.72
C ILE A 3 7.86 13.88 -24.75
N GLY A 4 8.53 12.74 -24.85
CA GLY A 4 8.35 11.62 -23.92
C GLY A 4 8.75 11.97 -22.48
N MET A 5 9.85 12.71 -22.33
CA MET A 5 10.38 13.10 -21.02
C MET A 5 9.42 14.02 -20.25
N LYS A 6 8.75 14.97 -20.93
CA LYS A 6 7.74 15.85 -20.31
C LYS A 6 6.54 15.06 -19.76
N THR A 7 6.12 14.00 -20.44
CA THR A 7 4.98 13.19 -20.03
C THR A 7 5.33 12.31 -18.83
N VAL A 8 6.54 11.74 -18.80
CA VAL A 8 7.05 10.98 -17.66
C VAL A 8 7.21 11.88 -16.44
N ILE A 9 7.82 13.06 -16.59
CA ILE A 9 7.99 14.03 -15.49
C ILE A 9 6.64 14.44 -14.90
N LYS A 10 5.61 14.70 -15.73
CA LYS A 10 4.26 15.04 -15.24
C LYS A 10 3.63 13.88 -14.45
N ARG A 11 3.78 12.64 -14.92
CA ARG A 11 3.24 11.45 -14.24
C ARG A 11 3.95 11.17 -12.91
N VAL A 12 5.28 11.26 -12.91
CA VAL A 12 6.10 11.09 -11.70
C VAL A 12 5.79 12.20 -10.69
N GLY A 13 5.70 13.46 -11.14
CA GLY A 13 5.34 14.58 -10.28
C GLY A 13 3.96 14.42 -9.65
N ALA A 14 2.96 14.00 -10.42
CA ALA A 14 1.62 13.72 -9.89
C ALA A 14 1.61 12.56 -8.90
N ALA A 15 2.32 11.47 -9.20
CA ALA A 15 2.45 10.33 -8.28
C ALA A 15 3.15 10.70 -6.97
N MET A 16 4.23 11.49 -7.04
CA MET A 16 4.93 12.00 -5.86
C MET A 16 4.06 12.94 -5.03
N ALA A 17 3.26 13.80 -5.67
CA ALA A 17 2.34 14.69 -4.97
C ALA A 17 1.29 13.88 -4.17
N VAL A 18 0.71 12.84 -4.78
CA VAL A 18 -0.23 11.96 -4.06
C VAL A 18 0.47 11.19 -2.94
N GLY A 19 1.66 10.64 -3.20
CA GLY A 19 2.46 9.96 -2.18
C GLY A 19 2.77 10.86 -0.99
N LEU A 20 3.09 12.13 -1.24
CA LEU A 20 3.31 13.13 -0.20
C LEU A 20 2.02 13.41 0.60
N VAL A 21 0.88 13.53 -0.06
CA VAL A 21 -0.41 13.70 0.64
C VAL A 21 -0.71 12.50 1.54
N VAL A 22 -0.50 11.27 1.05
CA VAL A 22 -0.69 10.05 1.84
C VAL A 22 0.28 10.01 3.03
N PHE A 23 1.55 10.33 2.80
CA PHE A 23 2.55 10.45 3.86
C PHE A 23 2.09 11.41 4.96
N VAL A 24 1.72 12.64 4.60
CA VAL A 24 1.28 13.67 5.55
C VAL A 24 0.02 13.21 6.28
N ALA A 25 -0.96 12.66 5.58
CA ALA A 25 -2.20 12.18 6.18
C ALA A 25 -1.95 11.07 7.22
N VAL A 26 -1.13 10.07 6.89
CA VAL A 26 -0.78 8.98 7.81
C VAL A 26 0.01 9.50 8.99
N LEU A 27 0.98 10.38 8.77
CA LEU A 27 1.78 10.97 9.83
C LEU A 27 0.92 11.78 10.81
N VAL A 28 0.01 12.61 10.30
CA VAL A 28 -0.94 13.38 11.13
C VAL A 28 -1.81 12.43 11.94
N VAL A 29 -2.39 11.40 11.33
CA VAL A 29 -3.22 10.43 12.06
C VAL A 29 -2.43 9.76 13.19
N LEU A 30 -1.20 9.32 12.93
CA LEU A 30 -0.38 8.65 13.94
C LEU A 30 0.08 9.58 15.07
N LEU A 31 0.41 10.83 14.76
CA LEU A 31 0.81 11.83 15.76
C LEU A 31 -0.37 12.37 16.58
N THR A 32 -1.58 12.36 16.02
CA THR A 32 -2.79 12.74 16.77
C THR A 32 -3.32 11.66 17.70
N ARG A 33 -2.73 10.45 17.68
CA ARG A 33 -3.13 9.41 18.62
C ARG A 33 -2.71 9.79 20.04
N PRO A 34 -3.61 9.64 21.04
CA PRO A 34 -3.27 9.88 22.43
C PRO A 34 -2.12 8.95 22.85
N THR A 35 -1.26 9.47 23.72
CA THR A 35 -0.19 8.69 24.33
C THR A 35 -0.79 7.63 25.23
N ALA A 36 -0.36 6.38 25.06
CA ALA A 36 -0.83 5.28 25.90
C ALA A 36 0.33 4.72 26.72
N TYR A 37 0.06 4.40 27.97
CA TYR A 37 0.99 3.84 28.95
C TYR A 37 0.45 2.49 29.42
N ASP A 38 1.30 1.46 29.41
CA ASP A 38 1.04 0.19 30.06
C ASP A 38 1.75 0.20 31.42
N ALA A 39 1.00 0.00 32.50
CA ALA A 39 1.53 -0.19 33.85
C ALA A 39 1.34 -1.63 34.29
N ARG A 40 2.43 -2.30 34.69
CA ARG A 40 2.44 -3.71 35.09
C ARG A 40 2.72 -3.88 36.57
N ILE A 41 1.94 -4.74 37.22
CA ILE A 41 2.16 -5.19 38.60
C ILE A 41 2.04 -6.71 38.68
N SER A 42 2.98 -7.32 39.38
CA SER A 42 3.07 -8.77 39.56
C SER A 42 2.64 -9.19 40.96
N LEU A 43 1.83 -10.24 41.05
CA LEU A 43 1.44 -10.92 42.27
C LEU A 43 1.98 -12.34 42.28
N LEU A 44 2.52 -12.78 43.41
CA LEU A 44 3.01 -14.15 43.62
C LEU A 44 2.13 -14.87 44.62
N ALA A 45 1.75 -16.10 44.27
CA ALA A 45 1.17 -17.03 45.23
C ALA A 45 2.25 -17.45 46.24
N THR A 46 2.01 -17.15 47.52
CA THR A 46 2.86 -17.55 48.63
C THR A 46 2.10 -18.51 49.54
N PRO A 47 2.73 -19.57 50.08
CA PRO A 47 2.06 -20.48 51.00
C PRO A 47 1.62 -19.73 52.26
N SER A 48 0.44 -20.09 52.80
CA SER A 48 0.00 -19.56 54.08
C SER A 48 0.82 -20.21 55.20
N SER A 49 1.14 -19.45 56.26
CA SER A 49 1.78 -19.99 57.46
C SER A 49 0.87 -20.95 58.26
N SER A 50 -0.43 -20.99 57.93
CA SER A 50 -1.46 -21.79 58.61
C SER A 50 -1.71 -23.18 58.00
N SER A 51 -1.16 -23.48 56.81
CA SER A 51 -1.41 -24.75 56.10
C SER A 51 -0.15 -25.62 56.09
N SER A 52 -0.24 -26.81 56.68
CA SER A 52 0.88 -27.70 57.03
C SER A 52 1.32 -28.70 55.95
N SER A 53 0.81 -28.62 54.71
CA SER A 53 1.10 -29.57 53.62
C SER A 53 1.44 -28.86 52.31
N SER A 54 2.66 -29.07 51.79
CA SER A 54 3.13 -28.53 50.50
C SER A 54 2.39 -29.09 49.28
N SER A 55 1.75 -30.25 49.41
CA SER A 55 0.89 -30.87 48.37
C SER A 55 -0.37 -30.05 48.07
N ASP A 56 -0.87 -29.31 49.05
CA ASP A 56 -2.15 -28.60 48.95
C ASP A 56 -1.94 -27.20 48.37
N PHE A 57 -0.74 -26.64 48.51
CA PHE A 57 -0.34 -25.39 47.88
C PHE A 57 -0.39 -25.48 46.36
N GLY A 58 0.32 -26.46 45.77
CA GLY A 58 0.43 -26.57 44.31
C GLY A 58 -0.92 -26.83 43.62
N SER A 59 -1.78 -27.64 44.25
CA SER A 59 -3.12 -27.94 43.74
C SER A 59 -4.09 -26.76 43.87
N VAL A 60 -4.11 -26.07 45.01
CA VAL A 60 -4.94 -24.87 45.21
C VAL A 60 -4.50 -23.73 44.30
N VAL A 61 -3.19 -23.52 44.12
CA VAL A 61 -2.68 -22.53 43.18
C VAL A 61 -3.08 -22.89 41.75
N ALA A 62 -2.89 -24.13 41.31
CA ALA A 62 -3.23 -24.54 39.96
C ALA A 62 -4.74 -24.38 39.63
N LEU A 63 -5.61 -24.61 40.62
CA LEU A 63 -7.07 -24.53 40.45
C LEU A 63 -7.63 -23.12 40.69
N GLY A 64 -7.05 -22.36 41.62
CA GLY A 64 -7.55 -21.06 42.05
C GLY A 64 -7.00 -19.87 41.27
N LEU A 65 -5.78 -19.96 40.74
CA LEU A 65 -5.15 -18.86 39.99
C LEU A 65 -5.93 -18.44 38.73
N PRO A 66 -6.57 -19.36 37.96
CA PRO A 66 -7.42 -18.97 36.84
C PRO A 66 -8.56 -18.02 37.22
N ALA A 67 -9.12 -18.15 38.43
CA ALA A 67 -10.19 -17.27 38.91
C ALA A 67 -9.72 -15.82 39.12
N ALA A 68 -8.42 -15.55 39.20
CA ALA A 68 -7.88 -14.20 39.27
C ALA A 68 -8.21 -13.37 38.02
N VAL A 69 -8.35 -14.03 36.85
CA VAL A 69 -8.74 -13.37 35.60
C VAL A 69 -10.18 -12.86 35.71
N ASP A 70 -11.10 -13.71 36.19
CA ASP A 70 -12.51 -13.36 36.35
C ASP A 70 -12.71 -12.27 37.42
N VAL A 71 -11.96 -12.35 38.52
CA VAL A 71 -12.00 -11.32 39.58
C VAL A 71 -11.49 -9.98 39.07
N ALA A 72 -10.40 -9.97 38.30
CA ALA A 72 -9.85 -8.74 37.72
C ALA A 72 -10.84 -8.03 36.78
N HIS A 73 -11.65 -8.80 36.05
CA HIS A 73 -12.66 -8.26 35.13
C HIS A 73 -14.05 -8.10 35.77
N SER A 74 -14.19 -8.39 37.07
CA SER A 74 -15.45 -8.20 37.78
C SER A 74 -15.84 -6.71 37.78
N PRO A 75 -17.10 -6.37 37.43
CA PRO A 75 -17.58 -4.98 37.49
C PRO A 75 -17.39 -4.35 38.87
N SER A 76 -17.45 -5.15 39.94
CA SER A 76 -17.25 -4.67 41.30
C SER A 76 -15.80 -4.23 41.58
N VAL A 77 -14.82 -4.95 41.01
CA VAL A 77 -13.39 -4.67 41.14
C VAL A 77 -13.01 -3.46 40.28
N LEU A 78 -13.46 -3.44 39.02
CA LEU A 78 -13.20 -2.35 38.09
C LEU A 78 -13.82 -1.02 38.56
N ASN A 79 -15.05 -1.05 39.09
CA ASN A 79 -15.67 0.15 39.64
C ASN A 79 -14.98 0.68 40.91
N ARG A 80 -14.43 -0.21 41.76
CA ARG A 80 -13.62 0.22 42.90
C ARG A 80 -12.29 0.82 42.44
N ALA A 81 -11.65 0.22 41.45
CA ALA A 81 -10.39 0.71 40.89
C ALA A 81 -10.56 2.08 40.22
N SER A 82 -11.62 2.24 39.43
CA SER A 82 -12.01 3.53 38.83
C SER A 82 -12.20 4.63 39.88
N ARG A 83 -12.95 4.35 40.96
CA ARG A 83 -13.20 5.34 42.04
C ARG A 83 -11.96 5.67 42.88
N ALA A 84 -11.01 4.75 42.96
CA ALA A 84 -9.78 4.95 43.73
C ALA A 84 -8.78 5.88 43.04
N VAL A 85 -8.91 6.08 41.72
CA VAL A 85 -7.90 6.78 40.91
C VAL A 85 -8.54 7.98 40.21
N PRO A 86 -8.19 9.22 40.58
CA PRO A 86 -8.68 10.42 39.90
C PRO A 86 -8.36 10.41 38.40
N GLY A 87 -9.37 10.65 37.56
CA GLY A 87 -9.21 10.66 36.11
C GLY A 87 -9.21 9.28 35.45
N ALA A 88 -9.42 8.19 36.20
CA ALA A 88 -9.65 6.88 35.62
C ALA A 88 -11.02 6.81 34.92
N PRO A 89 -11.12 6.08 33.78
CA PRO A 89 -12.40 5.85 33.12
C PRO A 89 -13.30 4.95 33.97
N ASP A 90 -14.56 4.82 33.57
CA ASP A 90 -15.54 3.97 34.27
C ASP A 90 -15.17 2.48 34.19
N GLY A 91 -15.83 1.67 35.04
CA GLY A 91 -15.52 0.24 35.12
C GLY A 91 -15.70 -0.51 33.80
N ASP A 92 -16.66 -0.10 32.97
CA ASP A 92 -16.94 -0.74 31.68
C ASP A 92 -15.83 -0.42 30.66
N ALA A 93 -15.36 0.83 30.57
CA ALA A 93 -14.24 1.18 29.71
C ALA A 93 -12.91 0.58 30.21
N LEU A 94 -12.74 0.41 31.53
CA LEU A 94 -11.57 -0.26 32.10
C LEU A 94 -11.49 -1.75 31.72
N SER A 95 -12.61 -2.43 31.49
CA SER A 95 -12.61 -3.86 31.19
C SER A 95 -11.76 -4.23 29.95
N GLY A 96 -11.71 -3.35 28.94
CA GLY A 96 -10.88 -3.53 27.75
C GLY A 96 -9.42 -3.07 27.91
N ALA A 97 -9.10 -2.39 29.01
CA ALA A 97 -7.79 -1.83 29.31
C ALA A 97 -6.97 -2.65 30.31
N VAL A 98 -7.62 -3.53 31.07
CA VAL A 98 -6.98 -4.45 32.02
C VAL A 98 -6.66 -5.77 31.31
N THR A 99 -5.43 -6.23 31.41
CA THR A 99 -4.99 -7.54 30.93
C THR A 99 -4.38 -8.30 32.11
N VAL A 100 -4.78 -9.57 32.26
CA VAL A 100 -4.22 -10.47 33.28
C VAL A 100 -3.53 -11.63 32.60
N GLU A 101 -2.23 -11.75 32.85
CA GLU A 101 -1.38 -12.82 32.34
C GLU A 101 -1.03 -13.77 33.50
N LEU A 102 -1.36 -15.04 33.35
CA LEU A 102 -0.97 -16.10 34.28
C LEU A 102 0.31 -16.75 33.75
N VAL A 103 1.38 -16.74 34.54
CA VAL A 103 2.63 -17.39 34.12
C VAL A 103 2.60 -18.86 34.53
N PRO A 104 2.59 -19.80 33.56
CA PRO A 104 2.43 -21.21 33.85
C PRO A 104 3.46 -21.74 34.85
N ALA A 105 3.03 -22.65 35.72
CA ALA A 105 3.88 -23.35 36.69
C ALA A 105 4.68 -22.45 37.67
N SER A 106 4.35 -21.16 37.77
CA SER A 106 5.10 -20.20 38.60
C SER A 106 4.32 -19.57 39.75
N GLY A 107 2.98 -19.73 39.77
CA GLY A 107 2.11 -19.04 40.73
C GLY A 107 2.11 -17.51 40.58
N LEU A 108 2.64 -16.99 39.47
CA LEU A 108 2.74 -15.56 39.20
C LEU A 108 1.56 -15.09 38.35
N VAL A 109 0.94 -13.99 38.77
CA VAL A 109 -0.10 -13.26 38.05
C VAL A 109 0.45 -11.88 37.70
N ARG A 110 0.37 -11.48 36.45
CA ARG A 110 0.75 -10.14 35.99
C ARG A 110 -0.49 -9.40 35.57
N VAL A 111 -0.73 -8.27 36.21
CA VAL A 111 -1.80 -7.35 35.86
C VAL A 111 -1.17 -6.20 35.09
N THR A 112 -1.61 -5.99 33.86
CA THR A 112 -1.20 -4.85 33.04
C THR A 112 -2.42 -3.98 32.81
N VAL A 113 -2.30 -2.67 33.02
CA VAL A 113 -3.37 -1.71 32.74
C VAL A 113 -2.87 -0.67 31.76
N ARG A 114 -3.65 -0.45 30.70
CA ARG A 114 -3.40 0.60 29.72
C ARG A 114 -4.19 1.86 30.05
N ALA A 115 -3.55 3.03 30.07
CA ALA A 115 -4.24 4.31 30.21
C ALA A 115 -3.52 5.45 29.48
N ASP A 116 -4.19 6.60 29.37
CA ASP A 116 -3.65 7.79 28.70
C ASP A 116 -2.62 8.57 29.56
N SER A 117 -2.49 8.21 30.84
CA SER A 117 -1.45 8.75 31.72
C SER A 117 -0.77 7.65 32.55
N ASP A 118 0.49 7.92 32.89
CA ASP A 118 1.32 7.09 33.77
C ASP A 118 0.70 6.92 35.17
N ALA A 119 0.18 8.01 35.75
CA ALA A 119 -0.45 8.03 37.07
C ALA A 119 -1.76 7.24 37.09
N VAL A 120 -2.57 7.34 36.03
CA VAL A 120 -3.83 6.57 35.92
C VAL A 120 -3.53 5.10 35.70
N ALA A 121 -2.62 4.75 34.78
CA ALA A 121 -2.25 3.36 34.51
C ALA A 121 -1.71 2.67 35.78
N SER A 122 -0.75 3.30 36.46
CA SER A 122 -0.14 2.77 37.68
C SER A 122 -1.13 2.67 38.85
N GLY A 123 -1.93 3.71 39.07
CA GLY A 123 -2.94 3.73 40.13
C GLY A 123 -4.00 2.66 39.94
N VAL A 124 -4.50 2.49 38.71
CA VAL A 124 -5.53 1.48 38.42
C VAL A 124 -4.94 0.07 38.53
N ALA A 125 -3.73 -0.16 38.00
CA ALA A 125 -3.03 -1.44 38.16
C ALA A 125 -2.85 -1.81 39.64
N ALA A 126 -2.42 -0.85 40.47
CA ALA A 126 -2.23 -1.06 41.91
C ALA A 126 -3.54 -1.38 42.62
N SER A 127 -4.61 -0.64 42.30
CA SER A 127 -5.92 -0.86 42.87
C SER A 127 -6.49 -2.22 42.49
N VAL A 128 -6.40 -2.62 41.22
CA VAL A 128 -6.85 -3.94 40.74
C VAL A 128 -6.04 -5.06 41.42
N ALA A 129 -4.71 -4.95 41.48
CA ALA A 129 -3.86 -5.92 42.16
C ALA A 129 -4.22 -6.05 43.66
N GLN A 130 -4.52 -4.94 44.33
CA GLN A 130 -4.94 -4.95 45.73
C GLN A 130 -6.30 -5.65 45.91
N GLN A 131 -7.26 -5.46 45.00
CA GLN A 131 -8.55 -6.15 45.06
C GLN A 131 -8.40 -7.65 44.83
N ILE A 132 -7.56 -8.07 43.87
CA ILE A 132 -7.27 -9.50 43.61
C ILE A 132 -6.62 -10.15 44.84
N SER A 133 -5.63 -9.48 45.44
CA SER A 133 -4.98 -9.95 46.67
C SER A 133 -5.98 -10.08 47.82
N SER A 134 -6.85 -9.08 48.00
CA SER A 134 -7.86 -9.03 49.07
C SER A 134 -9.01 -10.01 48.88
N ALA A 135 -9.25 -10.49 47.65
CA ALA A 135 -10.27 -11.49 47.36
C ALA A 135 -9.94 -12.88 47.94
N ASN A 136 -8.70 -13.08 48.44
CA ASN A 136 -8.28 -14.30 49.14
C ASN A 136 -8.61 -15.59 48.37
N LEU A 137 -8.44 -15.56 47.04
CA LEU A 137 -8.83 -16.65 46.12
C LEU A 137 -8.16 -18.00 46.42
N LEU A 138 -7.02 -17.96 47.11
CA LEU A 138 -6.22 -19.14 47.42
C LEU A 138 -6.30 -19.55 48.90
N ALA A 139 -7.15 -18.89 49.69
CA ALA A 139 -7.33 -19.22 51.09
C ALA A 139 -8.01 -20.59 51.25
N PRO A 140 -7.68 -21.35 52.32
CA PRO A 140 -6.72 -21.00 53.37
C PRO A 140 -5.27 -21.36 53.04
N SER A 141 -5.01 -22.12 51.97
CA SER A 141 -3.70 -22.74 51.72
C SER A 141 -2.61 -21.78 51.20
N ALA A 142 -3.00 -20.69 50.54
CA ALA A 142 -2.08 -19.70 50.00
C ALA A 142 -2.68 -18.29 49.99
N THR A 143 -1.83 -17.31 49.74
CA THR A 143 -2.21 -15.90 49.57
C THR A 143 -1.52 -15.32 48.33
N LEU A 144 -2.17 -14.35 47.68
CA LEU A 144 -1.54 -13.58 46.60
C LEU A 144 -0.87 -12.34 47.18
N ARG A 145 0.46 -12.28 47.11
CA ARG A 145 1.25 -11.14 47.58
C ARG A 145 1.73 -10.31 46.40
N ILE A 146 1.52 -8.99 46.46
CA ILE A 146 2.07 -8.04 45.48
C ILE A 146 3.60 -8.01 45.66
N ILE A 147 4.35 -8.27 44.59
CA ILE A 147 5.82 -8.28 44.61
C ILE A 147 6.37 -6.89 44.26
N ASP A 148 5.74 -6.25 43.28
CA ASP A 148 6.19 -4.97 42.78
C ASP A 148 5.68 -3.85 43.70
N THR A 149 6.60 -3.13 44.35
CA THR A 149 6.27 -1.96 45.19
C THR A 149 5.74 -0.79 44.35
N GLU A 150 6.20 -0.70 43.10
CA GLU A 150 5.79 0.31 42.12
C GLU A 150 5.51 -0.38 40.78
N ALA A 151 4.51 0.12 40.04
CA ALA A 151 4.16 -0.44 38.74
C ALA A 151 5.30 -0.18 37.73
N GLN A 152 5.63 -1.19 36.93
CA GLN A 152 6.54 -1.01 35.80
C GLN A 152 5.80 -0.33 34.65
N ILE A 153 6.17 0.90 34.33
CA ILE A 153 5.49 1.72 33.32
C ILE A 153 6.25 1.66 32.00
N THR A 154 5.54 1.35 30.92
CA THR A 154 6.07 1.37 29.55
C THR A 154 5.17 2.22 28.67
N GLN A 155 5.74 3.18 27.96
CA GLN A 155 5.00 3.95 26.97
C GLN A 155 4.79 3.11 25.71
N VAL A 156 3.53 2.91 25.31
CA VAL A 156 3.13 2.03 24.20
C VAL A 156 2.97 2.80 22.89
N ALA A 157 2.61 4.09 22.94
CA ALA A 157 2.41 4.89 21.72
C ALA A 157 2.49 6.42 21.94
N PRO A 158 2.73 7.21 20.87
CA PRO A 158 3.41 6.85 19.62
C PRO A 158 4.91 7.23 19.67
N ASP A 159 5.78 6.30 19.29
CA ASP A 159 7.19 6.63 18.99
C ASP A 159 7.25 7.40 17.65
N ALA A 160 7.82 8.61 17.70
CA ALA A 160 7.98 9.48 16.53
C ALA A 160 8.78 8.79 15.40
N ALA A 161 9.73 7.93 15.76
CA ALA A 161 10.52 7.19 14.77
C ALA A 161 9.67 6.14 14.04
N TYR A 162 8.86 5.39 14.78
CA TYR A 162 8.01 4.34 14.20
C TYR A 162 6.88 4.93 13.34
N SER A 163 6.25 6.01 13.82
CA SER A 163 5.22 6.72 13.06
C SER A 163 5.76 7.34 11.77
N GLY A 164 6.96 7.93 11.81
CA GLY A 164 7.68 8.38 10.62
C GLY A 164 7.96 7.25 9.63
N GLY A 165 8.45 6.11 10.12
CA GLY A 165 8.71 4.93 9.29
C GLY A 165 7.46 4.42 8.55
N ILE A 166 6.34 4.27 9.25
CA ILE A 166 5.06 3.85 8.64
C ILE A 166 4.58 4.87 7.61
N ALA A 167 4.64 6.16 7.94
CA ALA A 167 4.20 7.21 7.02
C ALA A 167 5.00 7.18 5.70
N ILE A 168 6.32 6.99 5.77
CA ILE A 168 7.18 6.88 4.58
C ILE A 168 6.75 5.72 3.68
N VAL A 169 6.55 4.53 4.28
CA VAL A 169 6.13 3.34 3.53
C VAL A 169 4.76 3.56 2.87
N ALA A 170 3.80 4.13 3.61
CA ALA A 170 2.48 4.42 3.07
C ALA A 170 2.52 5.44 1.92
N GLY A 171 3.32 6.50 2.06
CA GLY A 171 3.52 7.48 0.99
C GLY A 171 4.14 6.88 -0.27
N ALA A 172 5.16 6.04 -0.11
CA ALA A 172 5.82 5.35 -1.22
C ALA A 172 4.85 4.39 -1.95
N LEU A 173 4.05 3.62 -1.19
CA LEU A 173 3.01 2.77 -1.77
C LEU A 173 1.94 3.57 -2.51
N GLY A 174 1.49 4.68 -1.94
CA GLY A 174 0.54 5.59 -2.58
C GLY A 174 1.06 6.11 -3.94
N ALA A 175 2.31 6.56 -3.98
CA ALA A 175 2.96 7.00 -5.22
C ALA A 175 3.05 5.86 -6.25
N ALA A 176 3.49 4.67 -5.83
CA ALA A 176 3.65 3.51 -6.70
C ALA A 176 2.32 3.06 -7.33
N ILE A 177 1.26 3.01 -6.53
CA ILE A 177 -0.09 2.64 -6.99
C ILE A 177 -0.59 3.63 -8.03
N VAL A 178 -0.51 4.92 -7.74
CA VAL A 178 -0.97 5.98 -8.66
C VAL A 178 -0.17 5.94 -9.96
N TYR A 179 1.15 5.80 -9.88
CA TYR A 179 1.99 5.69 -11.05
C TYR A 179 1.63 4.45 -11.90
N GLY A 180 1.48 3.28 -11.26
CA GLY A 180 1.05 2.05 -11.93
C GLY A 180 -0.31 2.19 -12.62
N LEU A 181 -1.28 2.81 -11.94
CA LEU A 181 -2.61 3.06 -12.48
C LEU A 181 -2.57 4.00 -13.70
N MET A 182 -1.74 5.05 -13.66
CA MET A 182 -1.54 5.95 -14.80
C MET A 182 -0.90 5.25 -16.00
N VAL A 183 0.02 4.32 -15.76
CA VAL A 183 0.63 3.50 -16.83
C VAL A 183 -0.41 2.54 -17.43
N LEU A 184 -1.25 1.93 -16.60
CA LEU A 184 -2.24 0.94 -17.03
C LEU A 184 -3.43 1.58 -17.78
N ILE A 185 -3.99 2.68 -17.26
CA ILE A 185 -5.17 3.35 -17.82
C ILE A 185 -4.83 4.20 -19.05
N ARG A 186 -3.62 4.78 -19.10
CA ARG A 186 -3.14 5.57 -20.25
C ARG A 186 -1.89 4.94 -20.86
N PRO A 187 -2.06 3.78 -21.54
CA PRO A 187 -0.96 3.11 -22.23
C PRO A 187 -0.36 4.05 -23.27
N SER A 188 0.95 3.95 -23.48
CA SER A 188 1.64 4.74 -24.51
C SER A 188 1.02 4.48 -25.89
N VAL A 189 1.13 5.46 -26.78
CA VAL A 189 0.72 5.34 -28.19
C VAL A 189 1.34 4.09 -28.82
N ARG A 190 2.64 3.87 -28.60
CA ARG A 190 3.37 2.67 -29.06
C ARG A 190 2.76 1.37 -28.55
N ALA A 191 2.36 1.29 -27.28
CA ALA A 191 1.72 0.10 -26.71
C ALA A 191 0.29 -0.15 -27.23
N ARG A 192 -0.40 0.89 -27.72
CA ARG A 192 -1.71 0.75 -28.38
C ARG A 192 -1.56 0.27 -29.82
N VAL A 193 -0.63 0.86 -30.57
CA VAL A 193 -0.30 0.44 -31.94
C VAL A 193 0.23 -0.99 -31.96
N HIS A 194 1.14 -1.34 -31.06
CA HIS A 194 1.66 -2.71 -30.98
C HIS A 194 0.55 -3.74 -30.67
N ARG A 195 -0.40 -3.40 -29.78
CA ARG A 195 -1.58 -4.26 -29.55
C ARG A 195 -2.49 -4.38 -30.76
N ALA A 196 -2.63 -3.34 -31.57
CA ALA A 196 -3.36 -3.39 -32.83
C ALA A 196 -2.65 -4.33 -33.83
N LEU A 197 -1.33 -4.19 -33.99
CA LEU A 197 -0.52 -5.03 -34.88
C LEU A 197 -0.60 -6.52 -34.51
N VAL A 198 -0.47 -6.85 -33.21
CA VAL A 198 -0.63 -8.23 -32.71
C VAL A 198 -2.03 -8.79 -33.02
N ARG A 199 -3.08 -7.96 -32.93
CA ARG A 199 -4.46 -8.38 -33.29
C ARG A 199 -4.63 -8.64 -34.78
N SER A 200 -3.89 -7.92 -35.62
CA SER A 200 -3.89 -8.10 -37.08
C SER A 200 -3.01 -9.26 -37.55
N LYS A 201 -2.37 -10.02 -36.64
CA LYS A 201 -1.48 -11.15 -36.97
C LYS A 201 -0.32 -10.79 -37.91
N ILE A 202 0.13 -9.54 -37.89
CA ILE A 202 1.35 -9.18 -38.63
C ILE A 202 2.55 -9.71 -37.87
N GLU A 203 3.27 -10.66 -38.48
CA GLU A 203 4.44 -11.32 -37.89
C GLU A 203 5.76 -10.53 -38.11
N GLY A 204 5.71 -9.44 -38.87
CA GLY A 204 6.86 -8.57 -39.17
C GLY A 204 7.17 -7.49 -38.11
N SER A 205 8.44 -7.07 -38.05
CA SER A 205 8.89 -5.97 -37.19
C SER A 205 8.47 -4.62 -37.76
N VAL A 206 7.24 -4.20 -37.46
CA VAL A 206 6.69 -2.90 -37.89
C VAL A 206 7.20 -1.78 -37.00
N ALA A 207 7.85 -0.78 -37.57
CA ALA A 207 8.29 0.41 -36.85
C ALA A 207 7.09 1.28 -36.44
N VAL A 208 7.11 1.87 -35.24
CA VAL A 208 6.09 2.83 -34.81
C VAL A 208 6.77 4.17 -34.59
N VAL A 209 6.51 5.12 -35.49
CA VAL A 209 7.15 6.43 -35.50
C VAL A 209 6.14 7.50 -35.09
N GLU A 210 6.46 8.30 -34.08
CA GLU A 210 5.60 9.39 -33.63
C GLU A 210 6.15 10.72 -34.16
N MET A 211 5.44 11.35 -35.11
CA MET A 211 5.84 12.65 -35.65
C MET A 211 5.45 13.76 -34.68
N GLY A 212 6.40 14.15 -33.84
CA GLY A 212 6.21 15.16 -32.81
C GLY A 212 6.40 16.58 -33.32
N GLY A 213 5.47 17.11 -34.13
CA GLY A 213 5.39 18.53 -34.51
C GLY A 213 6.65 19.16 -35.14
N SER A 214 7.66 18.37 -35.48
CA SER A 214 8.86 18.81 -36.21
C SER A 214 8.50 19.02 -37.67
N GLU A 215 8.95 20.12 -38.26
CA GLU A 215 8.92 20.33 -39.71
C GLU A 215 9.87 19.32 -40.36
N GLY A 216 9.33 18.42 -41.19
CA GLY A 216 10.10 17.42 -41.93
C GLY A 216 9.84 15.96 -41.52
N VAL A 217 10.20 15.05 -42.43
CA VAL A 217 10.14 13.60 -42.22
C VAL A 217 11.27 13.17 -41.28
N PRO A 218 10.98 12.39 -40.22
CA PRO A 218 12.02 11.77 -39.39
C PRO A 218 13.01 10.94 -40.20
N ASP A 219 14.32 11.07 -39.94
CA ASP A 219 15.39 10.28 -40.58
C ASP A 219 15.14 8.76 -40.49
N GLU A 220 14.50 8.30 -39.41
CA GLU A 220 14.10 6.91 -39.23
C GLU A 220 13.16 6.42 -40.35
N LEU A 221 12.20 7.25 -40.79
CA LEU A 221 11.28 6.89 -41.88
C LEU A 221 11.99 6.90 -43.24
N ILE A 222 12.93 7.83 -43.44
CA ILE A 222 13.76 7.88 -44.65
C ILE A 222 14.58 6.60 -44.74
N LEU A 223 15.27 6.22 -43.65
CA LEU A 223 16.09 5.02 -43.59
C LEU A 223 15.27 3.74 -43.78
N LEU A 224 14.06 3.67 -43.21
CA LEU A 224 13.11 2.58 -43.44
C LEU A 224 12.69 2.49 -44.92
N ALA A 225 12.34 3.61 -45.53
CA ALA A 225 11.96 3.67 -46.94
C ALA A 225 13.11 3.27 -47.88
N GLU A 226 14.32 3.75 -47.62
CA GLU A 226 15.53 3.40 -48.38
C GLU A 226 15.87 1.91 -48.22
N SER A 227 15.77 1.37 -47.00
CA SER A 227 16.07 -0.03 -46.72
C SER A 227 15.13 -1.01 -47.44
N ALA A 228 13.91 -0.57 -47.76
CA ALA A 228 12.96 -1.37 -48.52
C ALA A 228 13.38 -1.53 -49.99
N GLY A 229 14.24 -0.65 -50.52
CA GLY A 229 14.80 -0.74 -51.87
C GLY A 229 13.76 -0.71 -53.01
N ARG A 230 12.51 -0.36 -52.70
CA ARG A 230 11.35 -0.35 -53.60
C ARG A 230 10.51 0.90 -53.35
N PRO A 231 9.75 1.39 -54.35
CA PRO A 231 8.82 2.49 -54.16
C PRO A 231 7.85 2.24 -52.99
N VAL A 232 7.68 3.23 -52.12
CA VAL A 232 6.87 3.10 -50.88
C VAL A 232 5.46 3.64 -51.11
N ARG A 233 4.47 2.96 -50.54
CA ARG A 233 3.08 3.38 -50.51
C ARG A 233 2.73 3.99 -49.16
N VAL A 234 2.03 5.11 -49.13
CA VAL A 234 1.52 5.72 -47.89
C VAL A 234 0.00 5.59 -47.88
N ILE A 235 -0.57 5.04 -46.80
CA ILE A 235 -2.02 4.91 -46.62
C ILE A 235 -2.47 5.62 -45.35
N ALA A 236 -3.68 6.18 -45.38
CA ALA A 236 -4.34 6.65 -44.18
C ALA A 236 -5.05 5.47 -43.49
N ALA A 237 -4.75 5.26 -42.21
CA ALA A 237 -5.38 4.23 -41.40
C ALA A 237 -6.83 4.58 -41.02
N ASP A 238 -7.20 5.86 -41.12
CA ASP A 238 -8.55 6.35 -40.87
C ASP A 238 -8.90 7.55 -41.77
N ALA A 239 -10.17 7.94 -41.78
CA ALA A 239 -10.65 9.05 -42.61
C ALA A 239 -10.10 10.41 -42.19
N ARG A 240 -9.68 10.58 -40.92
CA ARG A 240 -9.16 11.85 -40.38
C ARG A 240 -7.69 12.05 -40.75
N SER A 241 -6.95 10.97 -40.95
CA SER A 241 -5.54 11.00 -41.33
C SER A 241 -5.26 11.02 -42.82
N ARG A 242 -6.27 11.23 -43.68
CA ARG A 242 -6.06 11.36 -45.14
C ARG A 242 -5.17 12.53 -45.48
N ASP A 243 -5.51 13.72 -44.99
CA ASP A 243 -4.72 14.93 -45.23
C ASP A 243 -3.31 14.80 -44.65
N GLU A 244 -3.15 14.06 -43.55
CA GLU A 244 -1.85 13.80 -42.91
C GLU A 244 -1.00 12.81 -43.70
N ALA A 245 -1.63 11.80 -44.30
CA ALA A 245 -1.01 10.83 -45.20
C ALA A 245 -0.59 11.48 -46.52
N ASP A 246 -1.42 12.35 -47.10
CA ASP A 246 -1.09 13.12 -48.29
C ASP A 246 0.09 14.06 -48.04
N LYS A 247 0.09 14.75 -46.89
CA LYS A 247 1.24 15.56 -46.47
C LYS A 247 2.50 14.72 -46.32
N LEU A 248 2.43 13.58 -45.61
CA LEU A 248 3.59 12.71 -45.44
C LEU A 248 4.12 12.19 -46.80
N ARG A 249 3.22 11.85 -47.73
CA ARG A 249 3.59 11.43 -49.09
C ARG A 249 4.36 12.53 -49.82
N ASN A 250 3.90 13.78 -49.72
CA ASN A 250 4.59 14.93 -50.30
C ASN A 250 5.95 15.16 -49.62
N ASP A 251 5.99 15.15 -48.29
CA ASP A 251 7.21 15.34 -47.50
C ASP A 251 8.28 14.27 -47.85
N LEU A 252 7.87 13.00 -48.06
CA LEU A 252 8.76 11.91 -48.46
C LEU A 252 9.24 12.05 -49.91
N THR A 253 8.37 12.52 -50.81
CA THR A 253 8.73 12.77 -52.22
C THR A 253 9.74 13.90 -52.33
N GLU A 254 9.57 14.97 -51.54
CA GLU A 254 10.55 16.06 -51.42
C GLU A 254 11.90 15.56 -50.86
N SER A 255 11.86 14.53 -50.02
CA SER A 255 13.04 13.85 -49.47
C SER A 255 13.65 12.81 -50.43
N SER A 256 13.31 12.84 -51.72
CA SER A 256 13.81 11.94 -52.77
C SER A 256 13.44 10.46 -52.63
N ILE A 257 12.41 10.12 -51.83
CA ILE A 257 11.87 8.76 -51.77
C ILE A 257 10.85 8.56 -52.87
N THR A 258 11.01 7.50 -53.67
CA THR A 258 10.05 7.14 -54.72
C THR A 258 8.76 6.61 -54.12
N MET A 259 7.63 7.23 -54.48
CA MET A 259 6.28 6.80 -54.06
C MET A 259 5.65 5.86 -55.10
N THR A 260 4.75 4.98 -54.65
CA THR A 260 3.90 4.18 -55.53
C THR A 260 2.46 4.09 -55.02
N ASP A 261 1.53 3.97 -55.96
CA ASP A 261 0.14 3.60 -55.68
C ASP A 261 -0.11 2.09 -55.86
N ASP A 262 0.94 1.32 -56.18
CA ASP A 262 0.88 -0.13 -56.34
C ASP A 262 0.46 -0.82 -55.03
N ALA A 263 -0.52 -1.71 -55.14
CA ALA A 263 -1.13 -2.35 -53.98
C ALA A 263 -0.16 -3.28 -53.26
N ASP A 264 0.79 -3.88 -53.99
CA ASP A 264 1.77 -4.87 -53.51
C ASP A 264 3.11 -4.25 -53.07
N GLY A 265 3.15 -2.92 -52.94
CA GLY A 265 4.33 -2.17 -52.50
C GLY A 265 4.51 -2.15 -50.96
N PRO A 266 5.74 -1.94 -50.47
CA PRO A 266 5.98 -1.68 -49.06
C PRO A 266 5.17 -0.46 -48.60
N THR A 267 4.42 -0.62 -47.51
CA THR A 267 3.38 0.32 -47.08
C THR A 267 3.69 0.95 -45.72
N MET A 268 3.44 2.25 -45.61
CA MET A 268 3.43 3.02 -44.36
C MET A 268 2.00 3.46 -44.04
N ALA A 269 1.51 3.14 -42.85
CA ALA A 269 0.17 3.52 -42.39
C ALA A 269 0.22 4.75 -41.48
N VAL A 270 -0.55 5.79 -41.80
CA VAL A 270 -0.64 7.02 -41.01
C VAL A 270 -1.90 7.00 -40.15
N VAL A 271 -1.75 7.24 -38.85
CA VAL A 271 -2.86 7.30 -37.89
C VAL A 271 -2.79 8.56 -37.04
N GLY A 272 -3.94 9.17 -36.81
CA GLY A 272 -4.05 10.43 -36.09
C GLY A 272 -4.12 10.23 -34.58
N LYS A 273 -3.87 11.30 -33.82
CA LYS A 273 -4.13 11.36 -32.37
C LYS A 273 -5.56 11.87 -32.07
N PRO A 274 -6.32 11.19 -31.20
CA PRO A 274 -6.00 9.94 -30.51
C PRO A 274 -6.13 8.70 -31.43
N VAL A 275 -5.20 7.75 -31.29
CA VAL A 275 -5.15 6.52 -32.10
C VAL A 275 -6.43 5.70 -31.93
N ASP A 276 -7.20 5.54 -33.01
CA ASP A 276 -8.30 4.59 -33.09
C ASP A 276 -7.76 3.20 -33.49
N THR A 277 -7.57 2.34 -32.50
CA THR A 277 -7.03 1.00 -32.73
C THR A 277 -7.95 0.10 -33.55
N VAL A 278 -9.26 0.37 -33.61
CA VAL A 278 -10.20 -0.45 -34.37
C VAL A 278 -10.06 -0.15 -35.85
N GLN A 279 -10.02 1.13 -36.21
CA GLN A 279 -9.84 1.57 -37.59
C GLN A 279 -8.44 1.21 -38.10
N LEU A 280 -7.42 1.34 -37.26
CA LEU A 280 -6.06 0.88 -37.60
C LEU A 280 -6.02 -0.62 -37.93
N VAL A 281 -6.63 -1.48 -37.10
CA VAL A 281 -6.72 -2.93 -37.38
C VAL A 281 -7.49 -3.21 -38.67
N ALA A 282 -8.61 -2.51 -38.89
CA ALA A 282 -9.42 -2.69 -40.10
C ALA A 282 -8.63 -2.32 -41.36
N SER A 283 -7.95 -1.17 -41.36
CA SER A 283 -7.15 -0.71 -42.50
C SER A 283 -5.95 -1.61 -42.76
N ILE A 284 -5.34 -2.15 -41.72
CA ILE A 284 -4.25 -3.13 -41.85
C ILE A 284 -4.76 -4.46 -42.42
N ASN A 285 -5.92 -4.95 -41.98
CA ASN A 285 -6.47 -6.21 -42.47
C ASN A 285 -6.99 -6.15 -43.92
N VAL A 286 -7.14 -4.95 -44.49
CA VAL A 286 -7.55 -4.73 -45.89
C VAL A 286 -6.34 -4.70 -46.84
N LEU A 287 -5.12 -4.69 -46.30
CA LEU A 287 -3.92 -4.79 -47.12
C LEU A 287 -3.89 -6.14 -47.87
N PRO A 288 -3.39 -6.16 -49.12
CA PRO A 288 -3.12 -7.41 -49.83
C PRO A 288 -2.21 -8.32 -49.02
N GLU A 289 -2.37 -9.65 -49.13
CA GLU A 289 -1.55 -10.63 -48.38
C GLU A 289 -0.04 -10.47 -48.62
N ASN A 290 0.35 -9.90 -49.77
CA ASN A 290 1.74 -9.66 -50.16
C ASN A 290 2.26 -8.26 -49.78
N ALA A 291 1.43 -7.40 -49.20
CA ALA A 291 1.84 -6.04 -48.84
C ALA A 291 2.65 -6.04 -47.53
N GLU A 292 3.85 -5.49 -47.58
CA GLU A 292 4.74 -5.40 -46.43
C GLU A 292 4.49 -4.10 -45.65
N LEU A 293 4.06 -4.18 -44.39
CA LEU A 293 3.87 -3.00 -43.54
C LEU A 293 5.21 -2.60 -42.90
N LEU A 294 5.82 -1.51 -43.38
CA LEU A 294 7.11 -1.03 -42.87
C LEU A 294 6.96 -0.25 -41.56
N ALA A 295 6.00 0.67 -41.51
CA ALA A 295 5.84 1.58 -40.39
C ALA A 295 4.38 1.99 -40.15
N VAL A 296 4.05 2.25 -38.88
CA VAL A 296 2.87 3.00 -38.46
C VAL A 296 3.32 4.36 -37.96
N VAL A 297 2.92 5.41 -38.68
CA VAL A 297 3.24 6.79 -38.37
C VAL A 297 2.10 7.42 -37.60
N VAL A 298 2.39 7.92 -36.40
CA VAL A 298 1.40 8.60 -35.56
C VAL A 298 1.59 10.10 -35.65
N ARG A 299 0.61 10.81 -36.23
CA ARG A 299 0.55 12.29 -36.22
C ARG A 299 -0.40 12.79 -35.12
#